data_AF-C7XWU2-F1
#
_entry.id   AF-C7XWU2-F1
#
_cell.length_a   1.000
_cell.length_b   1.000
_cell.length_c   1.000
_cell.angle_alpha   90.00
_cell.angle_beta   90.00
_cell.angle_gamma   90.00
#
_symmetry.space_group_name_H-M   'P 1'
#
loop_
_entity.id
_entity.type
_entity.pdbx_description
1 polymer ?
#
loop_
_entity_poly.entity_id
_entity_poly.type
_entity_poly.pdbx_seq_one_letter_code
_entity_poly.pdbx_strand_id
1 'polypeptide(L)'
;MITIQTTRFSYRWQLRGFFFLWIIFLKLVMKAPYNFMAFNTFLGYIPIEISFHLPRLADRRSLLFWLTSLIWLLFYPNAPYVLTDLFHLSWLHPHTNVSGILKSTPSIWLIFAIMIISAFCCVLIGSLELLNTSGLIAKVLAPHYPQLRYLLMVIFATCSSIGIYIGRFLRLHSIYMLITPSWFWRQILSVMTWNACQFIIILTVLQLIICWFVHLLLVLRN
;
A
#
# COMPACT_ATOMS: atom_id res chain seq x y z
N MET A 1 26.35 10.11 18.75
CA MET A 1 24.88 9.92 18.67
C MET A 1 24.13 10.97 17.83
N ILE A 2 24.79 11.99 17.23
CA ILE A 2 24.11 13.05 16.45
C ILE A 2 23.96 12.69 14.95
N THR A 3 24.77 11.78 14.42
CA THR A 3 24.86 11.48 12.98
C THR A 3 23.71 10.63 12.41
N ILE A 4 22.91 9.95 13.24
CA ILE A 4 21.86 9.02 12.77
C ILE A 4 20.51 9.71 12.57
N GLN A 5 20.25 10.85 13.23
CA GLN A 5 19.01 11.60 13.05
C GLN A 5 19.01 12.45 11.76
N THR A 6 20.15 13.00 11.35
CA THR A 6 20.28 13.82 10.14
C THR A 6 20.08 12.99 8.86
N THR A 7 20.53 11.73 8.85
CA THR A 7 20.37 10.84 7.69
C THR A 7 18.91 10.47 7.45
N ARG A 8 18.13 10.15 8.50
CA ARG A 8 16.70 9.83 8.38
C ARG A 8 15.86 11.01 7.86
N PHE A 9 16.21 12.24 8.24
CA PHE A 9 15.53 13.42 7.71
C PHE A 9 15.78 13.58 6.20
N SER A 10 17.02 13.37 5.77
CA SER A 10 17.41 13.42 4.35
C SER A 10 16.64 12.42 3.48
N TYR A 11 16.52 11.15 3.92
CA TYR A 11 15.80 10.13 3.15
C TYR A 11 14.30 10.42 2.98
N ARG A 12 13.63 11.00 3.98
CA ARG A 12 12.20 11.36 3.86
C ARG A 12 11.96 12.42 2.79
N TRP A 13 12.86 13.40 2.67
CA TRP A 13 12.80 14.40 1.61
C TRP A 13 13.13 13.83 0.24
N GLN A 14 14.07 12.88 0.16
CA GLN A 14 14.31 12.15 -1.09
C GLN A 14 13.07 11.38 -1.54
N LEU A 15 12.39 10.68 -0.63
CA LEU A 15 11.14 9.97 -0.94
C LEU A 15 10.03 10.92 -1.37
N ARG A 16 9.85 12.05 -0.68
CA ARG A 16 8.90 13.10 -1.09
C ARG A 16 9.19 13.62 -2.49
N GLY A 17 10.45 13.98 -2.75
CA GLY A 17 10.89 14.47 -4.06
C GLY A 17 10.65 13.42 -5.15
N PHE A 18 11.02 12.17 -4.88
CA PHE A 18 10.76 11.04 -5.78
C PHE A 18 9.28 10.89 -6.10
N PHE A 19 8.41 10.72 -5.09
CA PHE A 19 6.97 10.51 -5.33
C PHE A 19 6.34 11.72 -6.03
N PHE A 20 6.69 12.95 -5.62
CA PHE A 20 6.16 14.16 -6.24
C PHE A 20 6.53 14.24 -7.72
N LEU A 21 7.82 14.11 -8.06
CA LEU A 21 8.29 14.13 -9.44
C LEU A 21 7.74 12.96 -10.25
N TRP A 22 7.66 11.77 -9.63
CA TRP A 22 7.14 10.57 -10.27
C TRP A 22 5.66 10.69 -10.59
N ILE A 23 4.83 11.22 -9.69
CA ILE A 23 3.39 11.42 -9.93
C ILE A 23 3.17 12.47 -11.04
N ILE A 24 3.96 13.55 -11.06
CA ILE A 24 3.93 14.54 -12.16
C ILE A 24 4.30 13.86 -13.48
N PHE A 25 5.39 13.10 -13.50
CA PHE A 25 5.83 12.33 -14.67
C PHE A 25 4.73 11.39 -15.16
N LEU A 26 4.11 10.60 -14.26
CA LEU A 26 2.98 9.72 -14.59
C LEU A 26 1.83 10.51 -15.21
N LYS A 27 1.47 11.66 -14.64
CA LYS A 27 0.36 12.48 -15.14
C LYS A 27 0.61 13.03 -16.55
N LEU A 28 1.87 13.34 -16.88
CA LEU A 28 2.25 13.87 -18.18
C LEU A 28 2.37 12.77 -19.24
N VAL A 29 3.01 11.65 -18.88
CA VAL A 29 3.39 10.57 -19.81
C VAL A 29 2.28 9.52 -19.98
N MET A 30 1.62 9.11 -18.91
CA MET A 30 0.63 8.02 -18.97
C MET A 30 -0.70 8.53 -19.51
N LYS A 31 -1.05 8.08 -20.72
CA LYS A 31 -2.34 8.36 -21.37
C LYS A 31 -3.36 7.26 -21.08
N ALA A 32 -4.62 7.50 -21.45
CA ALA A 32 -5.65 6.47 -21.37
C ALA A 32 -5.22 5.21 -22.17
N PRO A 33 -5.45 3.99 -21.64
CA PRO A 33 -6.22 3.68 -20.44
C PRO A 33 -5.40 3.66 -19.12
N TYR A 34 -4.11 4.01 -19.12
CA TYR A 34 -3.20 3.88 -17.96
C TYR A 34 -3.05 5.15 -17.11
N ASN A 35 -3.78 6.22 -17.44
CA ASN A 35 -3.74 7.49 -16.71
C ASN A 35 -4.20 7.39 -15.24
N PHE A 36 -4.92 6.32 -14.86
CA PHE A 36 -5.28 6.03 -13.46
C PHE A 36 -4.05 5.83 -12.57
N MET A 37 -2.91 5.40 -13.14
CA MET A 37 -1.73 5.02 -12.36
C MET A 37 -1.17 6.21 -11.57
N ALA A 38 -1.27 7.42 -12.10
CA ALA A 38 -0.86 8.64 -11.39
C ALA A 38 -1.68 8.83 -10.10
N PHE A 39 -3.00 8.64 -10.18
CA PHE A 39 -3.90 8.79 -9.03
C PHE A 39 -3.71 7.66 -8.01
N ASN A 40 -3.55 6.41 -8.47
CA ASN A 40 -3.35 5.28 -7.56
C ASN A 40 -1.98 5.35 -6.86
N THR A 41 -0.94 5.82 -7.55
CA THR A 41 0.37 6.07 -6.94
C THR A 41 0.31 7.19 -5.90
N PHE A 42 -0.46 8.25 -6.17
CA PHE A 42 -0.72 9.30 -5.20
C PHE A 42 -1.43 8.77 -3.95
N LEU A 43 -2.50 7.99 -4.11
CA LEU A 43 -3.20 7.36 -2.99
C LEU A 43 -2.30 6.41 -2.20
N GLY A 44 -1.44 5.65 -2.89
CA GLY A 44 -0.45 4.76 -2.26
C GLY A 44 0.63 5.50 -1.47
N TYR A 45 0.92 6.76 -1.83
CA TYR A 45 1.88 7.61 -1.11
C TYR A 45 1.30 8.23 0.18
N ILE A 46 -0.01 8.49 0.24
CA ILE A 46 -0.67 9.06 1.44
C ILE A 46 -0.31 8.31 2.75
N PRO A 47 -0.49 6.97 2.87
CA PRO A 47 -0.17 6.28 4.11
C PRO A 47 1.32 6.32 4.46
N ILE A 48 2.21 6.40 3.46
CA ILE A 48 3.66 6.54 3.66
C ILE A 48 3.99 7.91 4.26
N GLU A 49 3.35 8.98 3.79
CA GLU A 49 3.58 10.31 4.36
C GLU A 49 3.02 10.40 5.79
N ILE A 50 1.84 9.83 6.05
CA ILE A 50 1.24 9.83 7.39
C ILE A 50 2.15 9.12 8.40
N SER A 51 2.73 7.98 8.04
CA SER A 51 3.59 7.22 8.95
C SER A 51 4.88 7.96 9.32
N PHE A 52 5.37 8.89 8.50
CA PHE A 52 6.51 9.75 8.87
C PHE A 52 6.23 10.68 10.05
N HIS A 53 4.97 11.05 10.27
CA HIS A 53 4.55 11.95 11.34
C HIS A 53 4.17 11.20 12.63
N LEU A 54 3.73 9.94 12.55
CA LEU A 54 3.33 9.13 13.70
C LEU A 54 4.38 9.07 14.83
N PRO A 55 5.69 8.92 14.59
CA PRO A 55 6.69 8.89 15.66
C PRO A 55 6.75 10.15 16.51
N ARG A 56 6.39 11.33 15.95
CA ARG A 56 6.38 12.60 16.69
C ARG A 56 5.17 12.73 17.60
N LEU A 57 4.11 11.98 17.31
CA LEU A 57 2.87 11.97 18.04
C LEU A 57 2.80 10.82 19.05
N ALA A 58 3.83 9.96 19.11
CA ALA A 58 3.84 8.68 19.81
C ALA A 58 3.73 8.81 21.33
N ASP A 59 2.51 9.05 21.81
CA ASP A 59 2.12 9.07 23.21
C ASP A 59 0.79 8.33 23.36
N ARG A 60 0.72 7.45 24.37
CA ARG A 60 -0.45 6.65 24.69
C ARG A 60 -1.68 7.51 25.01
N ARG A 61 -1.48 8.69 25.61
CA ARG A 61 -2.57 9.61 25.99
C ARG A 61 -2.97 10.57 24.86
N SER A 62 -2.21 10.63 23.78
CA SER A 62 -2.48 11.54 22.66
C SER A 62 -3.63 11.03 21.81
N LEU A 63 -4.77 11.72 21.86
CA LEU A 63 -5.89 11.46 20.94
C LEU A 63 -5.45 11.60 19.48
N LEU A 64 -4.58 12.59 19.21
CA LEU A 64 -4.06 12.85 17.88
C LEU A 64 -3.25 11.67 17.32
N PHE A 65 -2.51 10.94 18.17
CA PHE A 65 -1.81 9.72 17.77
C PHE A 65 -2.76 8.64 17.28
N TRP A 66 -3.81 8.36 18.05
CA TRP A 66 -4.78 7.32 17.72
C TRP A 66 -5.62 7.68 16.50
N LEU A 67 -6.05 8.94 16.37
CA LEU A 67 -6.74 9.42 15.17
C LEU A 67 -5.85 9.32 13.92
N THR A 68 -4.60 9.74 14.02
CA THR A 68 -3.65 9.66 12.90
C THR A 68 -3.35 8.20 12.54
N SER A 69 -3.24 7.32 13.53
CA SER A 69 -3.04 5.87 13.31
C SER A 69 -4.23 5.21 12.64
N LEU A 70 -5.45 5.63 13.00
CA LEU A 70 -6.68 5.16 12.35
C LEU A 70 -6.75 5.64 10.89
N ILE A 71 -6.47 6.92 10.63
CA ILE A 71 -6.41 7.47 9.27
C ILE A 71 -5.34 6.72 8.46
N TRP A 72 -4.16 6.49 9.05
CA TRP A 72 -3.12 5.69 8.42
C TRP A 72 -3.64 4.30 8.04
N LEU A 73 -4.31 3.58 8.93
CA LEU A 73 -4.85 2.24 8.67
C LEU A 73 -5.90 2.24 7.55
N LEU A 74 -6.74 3.28 7.47
CA LEU A 74 -7.73 3.44 6.40
C LEU A 74 -7.09 3.67 5.02
N PHE A 75 -5.98 4.41 4.97
CA PHE A 75 -5.27 4.71 3.73
C PHE A 75 -4.22 3.65 3.36
N TYR A 76 -3.70 2.88 4.33
CA TYR A 76 -2.69 1.85 4.14
C TYR A 76 -3.01 0.87 3.00
N PRO A 77 -4.27 0.36 2.81
CA PRO A 77 -4.61 -0.51 1.70
C PRO A 77 -4.14 -0.01 0.33
N ASN A 78 -4.09 1.31 0.11
CA ASN A 78 -3.74 1.90 -1.18
C ASN A 78 -2.29 1.63 -1.60
N ALA A 79 -1.36 1.41 -0.67
CA ALA A 79 0.04 1.12 -1.02
C ALA A 79 0.19 -0.27 -1.68
N PRO A 80 -0.22 -1.39 -1.05
CA PRO A 80 -0.26 -2.70 -1.69
C PRO A 80 -1.32 -2.81 -2.79
N TYR A 81 -2.38 -1.97 -2.79
CA TYR A 81 -3.37 -1.93 -3.86
C TYR A 81 -2.73 -1.71 -5.24
N VAL A 82 -1.69 -0.88 -5.35
CA VAL A 82 -1.02 -0.59 -6.63
C VAL A 82 -0.46 -1.86 -7.29
N LEU A 83 -0.13 -2.91 -6.53
CA LEU A 83 0.24 -4.21 -7.13
C LEU A 83 -0.89 -4.82 -7.96
N THR A 84 -2.14 -4.63 -7.54
CA THR A 84 -3.30 -5.12 -8.28
C THR A 84 -3.52 -4.36 -9.58
N ASP A 85 -2.98 -3.14 -9.72
CA ASP A 85 -3.01 -2.42 -11.00
C ASP A 85 -2.17 -3.11 -12.09
N LEU A 86 -1.21 -3.95 -11.72
CA LEU A 86 -0.41 -4.70 -12.68
C LEU A 86 -1.25 -5.66 -13.53
N PHE A 87 -2.46 -6.06 -13.08
CA PHE A 87 -3.38 -6.82 -13.92
C PHE A 87 -3.80 -6.05 -15.20
N HIS A 88 -3.73 -4.72 -15.20
CA HIS A 88 -3.99 -3.89 -16.39
C HIS A 88 -2.87 -3.95 -17.44
N LEU A 89 -1.73 -4.57 -17.13
CA LEU A 89 -0.72 -4.91 -18.15
C LEU A 89 -1.25 -5.89 -19.20
N SER A 90 -2.32 -6.64 -18.89
CA SER A 90 -3.02 -7.49 -19.85
C SER A 90 -3.50 -6.72 -21.08
N TRP A 91 -3.83 -5.43 -20.96
CA TRP A 91 -4.25 -4.58 -22.08
C TRP A 91 -3.14 -4.26 -23.08
N LEU A 92 -1.87 -4.50 -22.73
CA LEU A 92 -0.75 -4.30 -23.66
C LEU A 92 -0.73 -5.34 -24.78
N HIS A 93 -1.39 -6.48 -24.60
CA HIS A 93 -1.32 -7.64 -25.50
C HIS A 93 0.13 -7.89 -25.98
N PRO A 94 1.07 -8.18 -25.06
CA PRO A 94 2.51 -8.16 -25.34
C PRO A 94 2.95 -9.32 -26.25
N HIS A 95 2.11 -10.34 -26.42
CA HIS A 95 2.38 -11.49 -27.27
C HIS A 95 1.89 -11.28 -28.69
N THR A 96 2.61 -11.78 -29.68
CA THR A 96 2.15 -11.88 -31.07
C THR A 96 1.15 -13.03 -31.20
N ASN A 97 -0.02 -12.77 -31.81
CA ASN A 97 -1.11 -13.75 -31.95
C ASN A 97 -0.73 -15.04 -32.69
N VAL A 98 0.36 -15.03 -33.46
CA VAL A 98 0.77 -16.13 -34.34
C VAL A 98 1.77 -17.09 -33.67
N SER A 99 2.67 -16.59 -32.82
CA SER A 99 3.79 -17.38 -32.27
C SER A 99 3.91 -17.31 -30.74
N GLY A 100 3.12 -16.46 -30.07
CA GLY A 100 3.24 -16.26 -28.61
C GLY A 100 4.51 -15.51 -28.18
N ILE A 101 5.37 -15.08 -29.11
CA ILE A 101 6.60 -14.34 -28.82
C ILE A 101 6.29 -12.92 -28.34
N LEU A 102 7.13 -12.38 -27.47
CA LEU A 102 7.02 -11.00 -26.99
C LEU A 102 7.31 -9.99 -28.10
N LYS A 103 6.47 -8.97 -28.22
CA LYS A 103 6.70 -7.82 -29.10
C LYS A 103 7.91 -7.03 -28.62
N SER A 104 8.81 -6.69 -29.54
CA SER A 104 9.98 -5.84 -29.28
C SER A 104 9.65 -4.33 -29.31
N THR A 105 8.37 -3.95 -29.39
CA THR A 105 7.93 -2.56 -29.47
C THR A 105 8.30 -1.77 -28.19
N PRO A 106 9.16 -0.75 -28.26
CA PRO A 106 9.67 -0.06 -27.07
C PRO A 106 8.60 0.57 -26.17
N SER A 107 7.47 1.03 -26.74
CA SER A 107 6.38 1.64 -25.98
C SER A 107 5.72 0.69 -24.98
N ILE A 108 5.59 -0.61 -25.33
CA ILE A 108 5.04 -1.65 -24.46
C ILE A 108 5.93 -1.84 -23.24
N TRP A 109 7.23 -1.96 -23.48
CA TRP A 109 8.24 -2.13 -22.43
C TRP A 109 8.34 -0.90 -21.53
N LEU A 110 8.18 0.30 -22.08
CA LEU A 110 8.14 1.54 -21.31
C LEU A 110 6.94 1.56 -20.35
N ILE A 111 5.73 1.27 -20.84
CA ILE A 111 4.53 1.22 -19.98
C ILE A 111 4.68 0.15 -18.91
N PHE A 112 5.18 -1.03 -19.29
CA PHE A 112 5.50 -2.11 -18.35
C PHE A 112 6.45 -1.63 -17.24
N ALA A 113 7.58 -1.02 -17.60
CA ALA A 113 8.56 -0.52 -16.63
C ALA A 113 7.95 0.54 -15.69
N ILE A 114 7.18 1.48 -16.22
CA ILE A 114 6.52 2.53 -15.41
C ILE A 114 5.53 1.93 -14.41
N MET A 115 4.71 0.97 -14.84
CA MET A 115 3.76 0.27 -13.98
C MET A 115 4.47 -0.50 -12.85
N ILE A 116 5.54 -1.22 -13.20
CA ILE A 116 6.36 -2.00 -12.26
C ILE A 116 7.05 -1.10 -11.23
N ILE A 117 7.69 -0.02 -11.67
CA ILE A 117 8.36 0.94 -10.77
C ILE A 117 7.36 1.51 -9.78
N SER A 118 6.19 1.96 -10.26
CA SER A 118 5.16 2.56 -9.41
C SER A 118 4.65 1.56 -8.37
N ALA A 119 4.34 0.33 -8.79
CA ALA A 119 3.85 -0.72 -7.89
C ALA A 119 4.90 -1.13 -6.85
N PHE A 120 6.16 -1.32 -7.26
CA PHE A 120 7.23 -1.69 -6.34
C PHE A 120 7.57 -0.57 -5.36
N CYS A 121 7.63 0.68 -5.80
CA CYS A 121 7.90 1.79 -4.89
C CYS A 121 6.83 1.91 -3.81
N CYS A 122 5.55 1.84 -4.19
CA CYS A 122 4.45 1.87 -3.24
C CYS A 122 4.48 0.68 -2.27
N VAL A 123 4.62 -0.56 -2.77
CA VAL A 123 4.55 -1.73 -1.87
C VAL A 123 5.79 -1.87 -0.98
N LEU A 124 7.00 -1.64 -1.49
CA LEU A 124 8.21 -1.84 -0.69
C LEU A 124 8.30 -0.81 0.43
N ILE A 125 8.04 0.46 0.11
CA ILE A 125 8.03 1.53 1.11
C ILE A 125 6.81 1.38 2.02
N GLY A 126 5.64 1.04 1.48
CA GLY A 126 4.45 0.74 2.27
C GLY A 126 4.68 -0.38 3.28
N SER A 127 5.29 -1.49 2.88
CA SER A 127 5.65 -2.62 3.76
C SER A 127 6.67 -2.22 4.83
N LEU A 128 7.64 -1.37 4.49
CA LEU A 128 8.55 -0.79 5.48
C LEU A 128 7.79 0.03 6.54
N GLU A 129 6.85 0.86 6.10
CA GLU A 129 6.04 1.68 6.99
C GLU A 129 5.05 0.86 7.81
N LEU A 130 4.56 -0.29 7.31
CA LEU A 130 3.80 -1.26 8.09
C LEU A 130 4.64 -1.83 9.25
N LEU A 131 5.88 -2.23 8.98
CA LEU A 131 6.80 -2.72 10.02
C LEU A 131 7.07 -1.64 11.07
N ASN A 132 7.36 -0.41 10.63
CA ASN A 132 7.64 0.72 11.52
C ASN A 132 6.42 1.07 12.38
N THR A 133 5.24 1.17 11.76
CA THR A 133 4.00 1.59 12.43
C THR A 133 3.47 0.52 13.38
N SER A 134 3.49 -0.76 12.99
CA SER A 134 3.12 -1.87 13.90
C SER A 134 4.06 -1.95 15.12
N GLY A 135 5.36 -1.75 14.92
CA GLY A 135 6.33 -1.67 16.01
C GLY A 135 6.12 -0.47 16.93
N LEU A 136 5.80 0.70 16.36
CA LEU A 136 5.52 1.92 17.12
C LEU A 136 4.25 1.76 17.99
N ILE A 137 3.16 1.27 17.39
CA ILE A 137 1.89 1.05 18.11
C ILE A 137 2.08 -0.01 19.19
N ALA A 138 2.79 -1.10 18.91
CA ALA A 138 3.10 -2.12 19.93
C ALA A 138 3.86 -1.51 21.12
N LYS A 139 4.86 -0.66 20.86
CA LYS A 139 5.63 0.02 21.91
C LYS A 139 4.78 0.97 22.76
N VAL A 140 3.84 1.70 22.13
CA VAL A 140 2.95 2.65 22.82
C VAL A 140 1.87 1.92 23.63
N LEU A 141 1.30 0.84 23.07
CA LEU A 141 0.19 0.10 23.66
C LEU A 141 0.66 -0.83 24.79
N ALA A 142 1.75 -1.56 24.56
CA ALA A 142 2.24 -2.63 25.42
C ALA A 142 3.78 -2.68 25.42
N PRO A 143 4.46 -1.71 26.06
CA PRO A 143 5.93 -1.57 26.02
C PRO A 143 6.68 -2.81 26.53
N HIS A 144 6.06 -3.62 27.39
CA HIS A 144 6.64 -4.87 27.92
C HIS A 144 6.48 -6.08 26.97
N TYR A 145 5.70 -5.98 25.91
CA TYR A 145 5.42 -7.07 24.97
C TYR A 145 5.80 -6.68 23.53
N PRO A 146 7.10 -6.58 23.20
CA PRO A 146 7.57 -6.14 21.88
C PRO A 146 7.13 -7.09 20.74
N GLN A 147 6.82 -8.34 21.06
CA GLN A 147 6.31 -9.34 20.12
C GLN A 147 4.92 -8.97 19.55
N LEU A 148 4.16 -8.11 20.23
CA LEU A 148 2.85 -7.64 19.78
C LEU A 148 2.90 -7.00 18.38
N ARG A 149 4.07 -6.47 17.97
CA ARG A 149 4.26 -5.91 16.62
C ARG A 149 3.93 -6.91 15.51
N TYR A 150 4.24 -8.19 15.70
CA TYR A 150 4.01 -9.22 14.69
C TYR A 150 2.52 -9.51 14.54
N LEU A 151 1.79 -9.59 15.67
CA LEU A 151 0.34 -9.74 15.67
C LEU A 151 -0.34 -8.53 15.02
N LEU A 152 0.06 -7.31 15.38
CA LEU A 152 -0.47 -6.08 14.77
C LEU A 152 -0.20 -6.02 13.26
N MET A 153 0.99 -6.43 12.82
CA MET A 153 1.33 -6.51 11.40
C MET A 153 0.38 -7.46 10.64
N VAL A 154 0.10 -8.65 11.19
CA VAL A 154 -0.86 -9.60 10.59
C VAL A 154 -2.28 -9.01 10.55
N ILE A 155 -2.72 -8.38 11.65
CA ILE A 155 -4.04 -7.74 11.71
C ILE A 155 -4.15 -6.63 10.66
N PHE A 156 -3.19 -5.70 10.61
CA PHE A 156 -3.21 -4.59 9.66
C PHE A 156 -3.10 -5.05 8.21
N ALA A 157 -2.27 -6.07 7.92
CA ALA A 157 -2.21 -6.67 6.59
C ALA A 157 -3.54 -7.33 6.19
N THR A 158 -4.25 -7.96 7.14
CA THR A 158 -5.57 -8.55 6.88
C THR A 158 -6.62 -7.47 6.63
N CYS A 159 -6.67 -6.42 7.47
CA CYS A 159 -7.53 -5.25 7.27
C CYS A 159 -7.24 -4.57 5.92
N SER A 160 -5.97 -4.48 5.54
CA SER A 160 -5.53 -3.98 4.25
C SER A 160 -6.11 -4.79 3.09
N SER A 161 -6.00 -6.11 3.14
CA SER A 161 -6.55 -7.01 2.12
C SER A 161 -8.07 -6.90 1.99
N ILE A 162 -8.77 -6.74 3.10
CA ILE A 162 -10.22 -6.46 3.12
C ILE A 162 -10.50 -5.12 2.42
N GLY A 163 -9.75 -4.07 2.75
CA GLY A 163 -9.88 -2.75 2.13
C GLY A 163 -9.65 -2.78 0.61
N ILE A 164 -8.63 -3.52 0.16
CA ILE A 164 -8.36 -3.73 -1.28
C ILE A 164 -9.53 -4.44 -1.95
N TYR A 165 -10.04 -5.51 -1.34
CA TYR A 165 -11.17 -6.27 -1.88
C TYR A 165 -12.41 -5.39 -2.05
N ILE A 166 -12.75 -4.62 -1.01
CA ILE A 166 -13.88 -3.67 -1.04
C ILE A 166 -13.67 -2.63 -2.16
N GLY A 167 -12.48 -2.04 -2.25
CA GLY A 167 -12.17 -1.03 -3.27
C GLY A 167 -12.21 -1.57 -4.70
N ARG A 168 -11.80 -2.83 -4.92
CA ARG A 168 -11.73 -3.43 -6.27
C ARG A 168 -13.06 -3.98 -6.77
N PHE A 169 -13.76 -4.73 -5.93
CA PHE A 169 -14.91 -5.55 -6.38
C PHE A 169 -16.24 -4.94 -6.00
N LEU A 170 -16.30 -4.24 -4.87
CA LEU A 170 -17.54 -3.68 -4.36
C LEU A 170 -17.87 -2.32 -4.99
N ARG A 171 -16.85 -1.56 -5.45
CA ARG A 171 -16.97 -0.21 -6.03
C ARG A 171 -18.02 0.66 -5.30
N LEU A 172 -18.12 0.51 -3.98
CA LEU A 172 -19.15 1.19 -3.20
C LEU A 172 -18.83 2.69 -3.19
N HIS A 173 -19.75 3.50 -3.71
CA HIS A 173 -19.68 4.94 -3.49
C HIS A 173 -19.89 5.23 -1.99
N SER A 174 -19.02 6.06 -1.41
CA SER A 174 -19.03 6.46 0.01
C SER A 174 -20.37 7.05 0.48
N ILE A 175 -21.19 7.55 -0.45
CA ILE A 175 -22.56 8.06 -0.21
C ILE A 175 -23.49 6.97 0.37
N TYR A 176 -23.32 5.70 0.00
CA TYR A 176 -24.19 4.62 0.47
C TYR A 176 -23.98 4.25 1.95
N MET A 177 -22.82 4.58 2.53
CA MET A 177 -22.52 4.38 3.95
C MET A 177 -23.33 5.32 4.86
N LEU A 178 -23.66 6.52 4.36
CA LEU A 178 -24.37 7.55 5.10
C LEU A 178 -25.89 7.45 4.95
N ILE A 179 -26.38 6.97 3.80
CA ILE A 179 -27.82 6.94 3.49
C ILE A 179 -28.48 5.64 3.99
N THR A 180 -27.78 4.49 3.95
CA THR A 180 -28.36 3.18 4.34
C THR A 180 -27.33 2.23 4.99
N PRO A 181 -27.07 2.36 6.30
CA PRO A 181 -26.06 1.56 7.00
C PRO A 181 -26.38 0.05 7.03
N SER A 182 -27.65 -0.31 7.16
CA SER A 182 -28.08 -1.72 7.24
C SER A 182 -27.94 -2.47 5.91
N TRP A 183 -28.06 -1.78 4.78
CA TRP A 183 -27.82 -2.35 3.46
C TRP A 183 -26.32 -2.51 3.18
N PHE A 184 -25.50 -1.55 3.61
CA PHE A 184 -24.03 -1.60 3.50
C PHE A 184 -23.44 -2.84 4.22
N TRP A 185 -23.86 -3.10 5.46
CA TRP A 185 -23.40 -4.28 6.20
C TRP A 185 -23.90 -5.60 5.58
N ARG A 186 -25.11 -5.63 5.02
CA ARG A 186 -25.61 -6.81 4.29
C ARG A 186 -24.84 -7.05 2.99
N GLN A 187 -24.45 -6.01 2.27
CA GLN A 187 -23.63 -6.14 1.06
C GLN A 187 -22.22 -6.64 1.38
N ILE A 188 -21.60 -6.19 2.47
CA ILE A 188 -20.30 -6.73 2.92
C ILE A 188 -20.44 -8.23 3.27
N LEU A 189 -21.47 -8.59 4.03
CA LEU A 189 -21.72 -9.98 4.45
C LEU A 189 -22.14 -10.89 3.29
N SER A 190 -22.90 -10.39 2.31
CA SER A 190 -23.31 -11.16 1.14
C SER A 190 -22.18 -11.36 0.13
N VAL A 191 -21.16 -10.50 0.16
CA VAL A 191 -20.02 -10.57 -0.76
C VAL A 191 -18.80 -11.28 -0.13
N MET A 192 -18.86 -11.63 1.17
CA MET A 192 -17.98 -12.62 1.82
C MET A 192 -18.26 -14.04 1.32
N THR A 193 -18.15 -14.21 0.00
CA THR A 193 -18.12 -15.48 -0.70
C THR A 193 -16.80 -16.21 -0.41
N TRP A 194 -16.76 -17.50 -0.71
CA TRP A 194 -15.52 -18.29 -0.63
C TRP A 194 -14.36 -17.65 -1.41
N ASN A 195 -14.65 -17.07 -2.58
CA ASN A 195 -13.66 -16.38 -3.41
C ASN A 195 -13.11 -15.12 -2.73
N ALA A 196 -13.93 -14.39 -1.98
CA ALA A 196 -13.50 -13.22 -1.23
C ALA A 196 -12.53 -13.60 -0.10
N CYS A 197 -12.85 -14.66 0.64
CA CYS A 197 -11.96 -15.18 1.68
C CYS A 197 -10.61 -15.64 1.09
N GLN A 198 -10.63 -16.37 -0.02
CA GLN A 198 -9.42 -16.77 -0.73
C GLN A 198 -8.59 -15.54 -1.16
N PHE A 199 -9.23 -14.52 -1.75
CA PHE A 199 -8.55 -13.28 -2.14
C PHE A 199 -7.90 -12.59 -0.93
N ILE A 200 -8.63 -12.43 0.17
CA ILE A 200 -8.13 -11.78 1.38
C ILE A 200 -6.92 -12.55 1.94
N ILE A 201 -6.99 -13.88 1.99
CA ILE A 201 -5.88 -14.72 2.46
C ILE A 201 -4.66 -14.57 1.54
N ILE A 202 -4.85 -14.67 0.22
CA ILE A 202 -3.77 -14.54 -0.78
C ILE A 202 -3.08 -13.18 -0.64
N LEU A 203 -3.84 -12.08 -0.61
CA LEU A 203 -3.29 -10.73 -0.51
C LEU A 203 -2.63 -10.47 0.85
N THR A 204 -3.13 -11.08 1.92
CA THR A 204 -2.53 -10.96 3.25
C THR A 204 -1.19 -11.69 3.29
N VAL A 205 -1.14 -12.93 2.79
CA VAL A 205 0.09 -13.72 2.70
C VAL A 205 1.11 -13.02 1.81
N LEU A 206 0.70 -12.48 0.65
CA LEU A 206 1.58 -11.72 -0.23
C LEU A 206 2.21 -10.51 0.49
N GLN A 207 1.40 -9.71 1.19
CA GLN A 207 1.90 -8.57 1.97
C GLN A 207 2.89 -9.01 3.07
N LEU A 208 2.58 -10.09 3.80
CA LEU A 208 3.44 -10.60 4.87
C LEU A 208 4.77 -11.13 4.34
N ILE A 209 4.78 -11.81 3.19
CA ILE A 209 6.01 -12.26 2.53
C ILE A 209 6.87 -11.07 2.12
N ILE A 210 6.28 -10.05 1.51
CA ILE A 210 7.01 -8.82 1.13
C ILE A 210 7.57 -8.13 2.38
N CYS A 211 6.79 -8.02 3.46
CA CYS A 211 7.26 -7.45 4.72
C CYS A 211 8.40 -8.26 5.33
N TRP A 212 8.32 -9.59 5.29
CA TRP A 212 9.41 -10.45 5.75
C TRP A 212 10.69 -10.25 4.95
N PHE A 213 10.59 -10.13 3.62
CA PHE A 213 11.75 -9.84 2.76
C PHE A 213 12.36 -8.47 3.07
N VAL A 214 11.53 -7.43 3.22
CA VAL A 214 11.97 -6.09 3.63
C VAL A 214 12.66 -6.14 5.00
N HIS A 215 12.11 -6.88 5.96
CA HIS A 215 12.73 -7.06 7.27
C HIS A 215 14.11 -7.73 7.16
N LEU A 216 14.23 -8.80 6.37
CA LEU A 216 15.50 -9.49 6.14
C LEU A 216 16.57 -8.54 5.57
N LEU A 217 16.21 -7.73 4.58
CA LEU A 217 17.12 -6.73 3.99
C LEU A 217 17.60 -5.70 5.02
N LEU A 218 16.75 -5.30 5.96
CA LEU A 218 17.14 -4.39 7.05
C LEU A 218 18.08 -5.06 8.06
N VAL A 219 17.88 -6.35 8.35
CA VAL A 219 18.76 -7.10 9.25
C VAL A 219 20.12 -7.30 8.61
N LEU A 220 20.20 -7.66 7.32
CA LEU A 220 21.47 -7.85 6.60
C LEU A 220 22.33 -6.59 6.50
N ARG A 221 21.71 -5.40 6.60
CA ARG A 221 22.40 -4.11 6.53
C ARG A 221 23.07 -3.71 7.85
N ASN A 222 22.61 -4.25 8.99
CA ASN A 222 23.10 -3.93 10.33
C ASN A 222 24.13 -4.94 10.79
#